data_AF-A0A5F0JD26-F1
#
_entry.id   AF-A0A5F0JD26-F1
#
_cell.length_a   1.000
_cell.length_b   1.000
_cell.length_c   1.000
_cell.angle_alpha   90.00
_cell.angle_beta   90.00
_cell.angle_gamma   90.00
#
_symmetry.space_group_name_H-M   'P 1'
#
loop_
_entity.id
_entity.type
_entity.pdbx_description
1 polymer ?
#
loop_
_entity_poly.entity_id
_entity_poly.type
_entity_poly.pdbx_seq_one_letter_code
_entity_poly.pdbx_strand_id
1 'polypeptide(L)'
;MDSWSLEAFKKPYLKVGHIEKTGAGIFELGESGSEFVIESQACDELIATVHGLKSPDNAQWRSLSERHEHDEVRALINHLNEAGLVRESSPEHTLQGKRNITQDSLAEALDALHTTHFDDPALCHQLLDFIDNLHNTSVRQVLAESGHVYIKYAKLTLLCWTVTCPPAVMAAKKLLNALTGHRDNESSIEYSAFWAGELRKCLSVLVWLLNRSQKVDTRKVDFPALHIEEVDSGVNLAVRLERWGLDFMEHVAPSQYQQALAKTGPGRDALIAASYAQEYYITDRFVDLISPAIAQRLPRPLKKLARRYYMEEAGHELYELKTCKALGMTEAQLHSSLPTPFGQLVCDLYTCLASKELVAYFAAATITEGLPGQVNLLNELSAANNATPLFNKTSRKHESLNDKLGHQYISRIMLAEVGELSIEEQQTAANAYALLLDLNIRAWEQLHDFHITLQMPAINHRMLDYIA
;
A
#
# COMPACT_ATOMS: atom_id res chain seq x y z
N MET A 1 -10.87 20.41 3.42
CA MET A 1 -11.73 19.58 2.56
C MET A 1 -12.43 20.52 1.63
N ASP A 2 -12.28 20.32 0.32
CA ASP A 2 -13.00 21.11 -0.66
C ASP A 2 -14.51 20.81 -0.55
N SER A 3 -15.35 21.81 -0.78
CA SER A 3 -16.81 21.64 -0.78
C SER A 3 -17.25 20.82 -1.99
N TRP A 4 -18.15 19.86 -1.79
CA TRP A 4 -18.79 19.13 -2.90
C TRP A 4 -19.46 20.11 -3.87
N SER A 5 -19.22 19.93 -5.17
CA SER A 5 -19.74 20.81 -6.22
C SER A 5 -19.96 20.06 -7.52
N LEU A 6 -20.60 20.71 -8.49
CA LEU A 6 -20.82 20.15 -9.84
C LEU A 6 -19.51 19.78 -10.55
N GLU A 7 -18.40 20.46 -10.24
CA GLU A 7 -17.07 20.20 -10.82
C GLU A 7 -16.51 18.82 -10.42
N ALA A 8 -17.07 18.18 -9.37
CA ALA A 8 -16.66 16.85 -8.93
C ALA A 8 -17.16 15.72 -9.85
N PHE A 9 -18.19 15.97 -10.67
CA PHE A 9 -18.70 14.98 -11.63
C PHE A 9 -17.90 15.05 -12.93
N LYS A 10 -17.49 13.90 -13.47
CA LYS A 10 -16.87 13.80 -14.79
C LYS A 10 -17.90 13.86 -15.91
N LYS A 11 -19.03 13.17 -15.75
CA LYS A 11 -20.10 13.11 -16.75
C LYS A 11 -21.48 13.16 -16.08
N PRO A 12 -21.87 14.34 -15.54
CA PRO A 12 -23.11 14.50 -14.79
C PRO A 12 -24.35 14.31 -15.67
N TYR A 13 -25.45 13.86 -15.07
CA TYR A 13 -26.77 13.88 -15.68
C TYR A 13 -27.85 14.16 -14.63
N LEU A 14 -28.97 14.75 -15.05
CA LEU A 14 -30.13 14.95 -14.19
C LEU A 14 -31.00 13.69 -14.17
N LYS A 15 -31.17 13.12 -12.98
CA LYS A 15 -32.13 12.04 -12.72
C LYS A 15 -33.48 12.64 -12.33
N VAL A 16 -34.20 13.13 -13.33
CA VAL A 16 -35.56 13.67 -13.15
C VAL A 16 -36.54 12.85 -13.98
N GLY A 17 -37.44 12.14 -13.29
CA GLY A 17 -38.46 11.28 -13.90
C GLY A 17 -39.81 11.97 -14.06
N HIS A 18 -40.10 12.97 -13.22
CA HIS A 18 -41.31 13.76 -13.25
C HIS A 18 -40.98 15.23 -13.55
N ILE A 19 -41.65 15.80 -14.55
CA ILE A 19 -41.62 17.23 -14.89
C ILE A 19 -43.03 17.58 -15.38
N GLU A 20 -43.73 18.46 -14.67
CA GLU A 20 -45.10 18.85 -15.00
C GLU A 20 -45.30 20.36 -14.85
N LYS A 21 -45.84 21.01 -15.88
CA LYS A 21 -46.21 22.42 -15.82
C LYS A 21 -47.61 22.56 -15.24
N THR A 22 -47.72 23.02 -14.00
CA THR A 22 -48.99 23.09 -13.26
C THR A 22 -49.67 24.46 -13.34
N GLY A 23 -48.99 25.49 -13.85
CA GLY A 23 -49.56 26.83 -14.02
C GLY A 23 -48.74 27.76 -14.92
N ALA A 24 -49.22 28.99 -15.11
CA ALA A 24 -48.45 30.03 -15.77
C ALA A 24 -47.26 30.42 -14.88
N GLY A 25 -46.05 30.07 -15.31
CA GLY A 25 -44.83 30.36 -14.56
C GLY A 25 -44.56 29.42 -13.39
N ILE A 26 -45.21 28.24 -13.34
CA ILE A 26 -44.96 27.23 -12.29
C ILE A 26 -44.78 25.86 -12.94
N PHE A 27 -43.74 25.14 -12.52
CA PHE A 27 -43.57 23.74 -12.86
C PHE A 27 -43.04 22.93 -11.68
N GLU A 28 -43.41 21.66 -11.67
CA GLU A 28 -43.04 20.69 -10.66
C GLU A 28 -42.03 19.70 -11.25
N LEU A 29 -41.08 19.26 -10.43
CA LEU A 29 -40.10 18.26 -10.85
C LEU A 29 -39.66 17.35 -9.68
N GLY A 30 -39.17 16.17 -10.01
CA GLY A 30 -38.55 15.24 -9.07
C GLY A 30 -38.09 13.93 -9.71
N GLU A 31 -37.44 13.06 -8.93
CA GLU A 31 -36.96 11.76 -9.46
C GLU A 31 -38.13 10.86 -9.84
N SER A 32 -39.15 10.77 -9.00
CA SER A 32 -40.28 9.84 -9.17
C SER A 32 -41.67 10.48 -9.10
N GLY A 33 -41.75 11.70 -8.56
CA GLY A 33 -42.98 12.48 -8.47
C GLY A 33 -42.67 13.96 -8.29
N SER A 34 -43.65 14.74 -7.85
CA SER A 34 -43.47 16.14 -7.51
C SER A 34 -42.70 16.27 -6.18
N GLU A 35 -41.44 16.68 -6.27
CA GLU A 35 -40.54 16.88 -5.12
C GLU A 35 -40.21 18.36 -4.92
N PHE A 36 -40.15 19.12 -6.03
CA PHE A 36 -39.82 20.54 -6.05
C PHE A 36 -40.85 21.29 -6.90
N VAL A 37 -41.28 22.45 -6.40
CA VAL A 37 -42.13 23.40 -7.13
C VAL A 37 -41.26 24.61 -7.47
N ILE A 38 -41.13 24.91 -8.75
CA ILE A 38 -40.31 26.00 -9.27
C ILE A 38 -41.22 27.07 -9.86
N GLU A 39 -41.11 28.29 -9.35
CA GLU A 39 -41.80 29.47 -9.86
C GLU A 39 -40.82 30.33 -10.65
N SER A 40 -41.06 30.53 -11.95
CA SER A 40 -40.18 31.31 -12.83
C SER A 40 -40.94 31.92 -14.01
N GLN A 41 -40.53 33.10 -14.45
CA GLN A 41 -41.03 33.70 -15.69
C GLN A 41 -40.48 33.01 -16.94
N ALA A 42 -39.39 32.24 -16.80
CA ALA A 42 -38.72 31.50 -17.87
C ALA A 42 -39.01 29.98 -17.80
N CYS A 43 -40.19 29.57 -17.30
CA CYS A 43 -40.52 28.15 -17.11
C CYS A 43 -40.23 27.24 -18.31
N ASP A 44 -40.60 27.66 -19.52
CA ASP A 44 -40.42 26.81 -20.70
C ASP A 44 -38.93 26.60 -21.03
N GLU A 45 -38.09 27.61 -20.80
CA GLU A 45 -36.64 27.53 -20.96
C GLU A 45 -35.98 26.67 -19.87
N LEU A 46 -36.42 26.81 -18.61
CA LEU A 46 -35.94 25.99 -17.51
C LEU A 46 -36.34 24.53 -17.69
N ILE A 47 -37.59 24.25 -18.09
CA ILE A 47 -38.05 22.89 -18.42
C ILE A 47 -37.22 22.30 -19.55
N ALA A 48 -36.99 23.06 -20.64
CA ALA A 48 -36.15 22.62 -21.75
C ALA A 48 -34.71 22.32 -21.30
N THR A 49 -34.15 23.14 -20.41
CA THR A 49 -32.83 22.96 -19.83
C THR A 49 -32.77 21.70 -18.96
N VAL A 50 -33.73 21.50 -18.05
CA VAL A 50 -33.81 20.29 -17.23
C VAL A 50 -33.93 19.05 -18.10
N HIS A 51 -34.76 19.07 -19.15
CA HIS A 51 -34.86 17.97 -20.11
C HIS A 51 -33.54 17.72 -20.84
N GLY A 52 -32.85 18.77 -21.27
CA GLY A 52 -31.56 18.68 -21.93
C GLY A 52 -30.48 18.05 -21.04
N LEU A 53 -30.42 18.45 -19.77
CA LEU A 53 -29.43 17.99 -18.80
C LEU A 53 -29.66 16.56 -18.31
N LYS A 54 -30.80 15.93 -18.65
CA LYS A 54 -30.96 14.46 -18.50
C LYS A 54 -29.95 13.68 -19.34
N SER A 55 -29.43 14.30 -20.41
CA SER A 55 -28.36 13.73 -21.21
C SER A 55 -26.99 14.09 -20.63
N PRO A 56 -26.11 13.11 -20.38
CA PRO A 56 -24.76 13.37 -19.88
C PRO A 56 -23.82 14.00 -20.92
N ASP A 57 -24.20 13.98 -22.20
CA ASP A 57 -23.42 14.57 -23.30
C ASP A 57 -23.88 16.00 -23.65
N ASN A 58 -24.79 16.59 -22.87
CA ASN A 58 -25.27 17.95 -23.11
C ASN A 58 -24.15 18.97 -22.87
N ALA A 59 -23.90 19.84 -23.85
CA ALA A 59 -22.89 20.90 -23.77
C ALA A 59 -23.13 21.89 -22.62
N GLN A 60 -24.38 22.07 -22.18
CA GLN A 60 -24.74 22.92 -21.03
C GLN A 60 -24.11 22.45 -19.71
N TRP A 61 -23.74 21.18 -19.58
CA TRP A 61 -22.98 20.74 -18.41
C TRP A 61 -21.62 21.43 -18.29
N ARG A 62 -20.96 21.72 -19.43
CA ARG A 62 -19.67 22.43 -19.43
C ARG A 62 -19.86 23.91 -19.06
N SER A 63 -20.87 24.58 -19.59
CA SER A 63 -21.14 25.99 -19.27
C SER A 63 -21.53 26.20 -17.80
N LEU A 64 -22.26 25.24 -17.21
CA LEU A 64 -22.59 25.23 -15.78
C LEU A 64 -21.35 25.08 -14.89
N SER A 65 -20.43 24.18 -15.25
CA SER A 65 -19.17 23.97 -14.52
C SER A 65 -18.21 25.15 -14.68
N GLU A 66 -18.13 25.74 -15.87
CA GLU A 66 -17.24 26.88 -16.17
C GLU A 66 -17.81 28.22 -15.67
N ARG A 67 -19.02 28.24 -15.08
CA ARG A 67 -19.69 29.43 -14.51
C ARG A 67 -20.17 30.45 -15.54
N HIS A 68 -20.58 30.00 -16.73
CA HIS A 68 -20.96 30.87 -17.85
C HIS A 68 -22.49 30.99 -18.06
N GLU A 69 -23.31 30.25 -17.32
CA GLU A 69 -24.79 30.25 -17.45
C GLU A 69 -25.49 31.35 -16.63
N HIS A 70 -26.74 31.64 -17.02
CA HIS A 70 -27.65 32.55 -16.31
C HIS A 70 -27.83 32.17 -14.82
N ASP A 71 -27.93 33.18 -13.95
CA ASP A 71 -28.01 33.01 -12.49
C ASP A 71 -29.16 32.09 -12.05
N GLU A 72 -30.31 32.16 -12.72
CA GLU A 72 -31.51 31.37 -12.38
C GLU A 72 -31.36 29.88 -12.72
N VAL A 73 -30.85 29.56 -13.93
CA VAL A 73 -30.55 28.17 -14.34
C VAL A 73 -29.55 27.56 -13.36
N ARG A 74 -28.49 28.31 -13.04
CA ARG A 74 -27.45 27.82 -12.14
C ARG A 74 -27.95 27.62 -10.72
N ALA A 75 -28.78 28.54 -10.20
CA ALA A 75 -29.40 28.39 -8.89
C ALA A 75 -30.27 27.13 -8.83
N LEU A 76 -31.08 26.88 -9.87
CA LEU A 76 -31.87 25.66 -9.98
C LEU A 76 -30.98 24.41 -9.97
N ILE A 77 -29.97 24.32 -10.84
CA ILE A 77 -29.12 23.12 -10.92
C ILE A 77 -28.31 22.88 -9.64
N ASN A 78 -27.84 23.93 -8.98
CA ASN A 78 -27.19 23.79 -7.67
C ASN A 78 -28.15 23.22 -6.62
N HIS A 79 -29.40 23.69 -6.60
CA HIS A 79 -30.42 23.16 -5.71
C HIS A 79 -30.72 21.68 -6.01
N LEU A 80 -30.85 21.32 -7.29
CA LEU A 80 -31.03 19.92 -7.71
C LEU A 80 -29.81 19.05 -7.38
N ASN A 81 -28.60 19.60 -7.40
CA ASN A 81 -27.39 18.91 -6.96
C ASN A 81 -27.38 18.65 -5.46
N GLU A 82 -27.73 19.65 -4.65
CA GLU A 82 -27.89 19.50 -3.18
C GLU A 82 -28.97 18.47 -2.83
N ALA A 83 -30.02 18.39 -3.66
CA ALA A 83 -31.07 17.38 -3.55
C ALA A 83 -30.66 15.96 -4.04
N GLY A 84 -29.48 15.78 -4.63
CA GLY A 84 -29.02 14.48 -5.13
C GLY A 84 -29.62 14.04 -6.47
N LEU A 85 -30.21 14.97 -7.23
CA LEU A 85 -30.76 14.72 -8.55
C LEU A 85 -29.72 14.83 -9.68
N VAL A 86 -28.56 15.44 -9.43
CA VAL A 86 -27.40 15.36 -10.33
C VAL A 86 -26.60 14.09 -10.00
N ARG A 87 -26.32 13.25 -11.01
CA ARG A 87 -25.67 11.93 -10.85
C ARG A 87 -24.56 11.72 -11.87
N GLU A 88 -23.64 10.80 -11.57
CA GLU A 88 -22.53 10.43 -12.47
C GLU A 88 -22.95 9.30 -13.44
N SER A 89 -22.66 9.45 -14.73
CA SER A 89 -22.93 8.43 -15.75
C SER A 89 -21.68 7.67 -16.19
N SER A 90 -20.48 8.22 -15.95
CA SER A 90 -19.20 7.66 -16.35
C SER A 90 -18.21 7.69 -15.17
N PRO A 91 -18.42 6.86 -14.14
CA PRO A 91 -17.47 6.76 -13.04
C PRO A 91 -16.12 6.26 -13.57
N GLU A 92 -15.04 6.84 -13.09
CA GLU A 92 -13.66 6.45 -13.45
C GLU A 92 -13.39 4.97 -13.16
N HIS A 93 -13.93 4.48 -12.05
CA HIS A 93 -13.76 3.10 -11.61
C HIS A 93 -15.03 2.29 -11.88
N THR A 94 -15.07 1.61 -13.02
CA THR A 94 -16.18 0.70 -13.38
C THR A 94 -15.93 -0.74 -12.90
N LEU A 95 -16.99 -1.49 -12.61
CA LEU A 95 -16.88 -2.92 -12.28
C LEU A 95 -16.20 -3.71 -13.41
N GLN A 96 -16.52 -3.40 -14.67
CA GLN A 96 -15.90 -4.06 -15.82
C GLN A 96 -14.40 -3.74 -15.91
N GLY A 97 -14.00 -2.48 -15.73
CA GLY A 97 -12.59 -2.09 -15.71
C GLY A 97 -11.80 -2.82 -14.63
N LYS A 98 -12.36 -2.96 -13.42
CA LYS A 98 -11.74 -3.71 -12.32
C LYS A 98 -11.63 -5.22 -12.61
N ARG A 99 -12.62 -5.80 -13.30
CA ARG A 99 -12.58 -7.19 -13.75
C ARG A 99 -11.47 -7.41 -14.78
N ASN A 100 -11.32 -6.50 -15.74
CA ASN A 100 -10.25 -6.57 -16.74
C ASN A 100 -8.87 -6.53 -16.06
N ILE A 101 -8.61 -5.55 -15.18
CA ILE A 101 -7.33 -5.43 -14.45
C ILE A 101 -7.04 -6.72 -13.64
N THR A 102 -8.06 -7.28 -13.00
CA THR A 102 -7.93 -8.55 -12.25
C THR A 102 -7.54 -9.71 -13.17
N GLN A 103 -8.19 -9.84 -14.31
CA GLN A 103 -7.92 -10.90 -15.30
C GLN A 103 -6.51 -10.75 -15.89
N ASP A 104 -6.12 -9.52 -16.24
CA ASP A 104 -4.78 -9.23 -16.78
C ASP A 104 -3.69 -9.58 -15.76
N SER A 105 -3.88 -9.23 -14.49
CA SER A 105 -2.93 -9.54 -13.41
C SER A 105 -2.82 -11.04 -13.14
N LEU A 106 -3.93 -11.78 -13.18
CA LEU A 106 -3.94 -13.25 -13.04
C LEU A 106 -3.27 -13.94 -14.25
N ALA A 107 -3.51 -13.42 -15.46
CA ALA A 107 -2.89 -13.93 -16.67
C ALA A 107 -1.36 -13.72 -16.64
N GLU A 108 -0.89 -12.54 -16.23
CA GLU A 108 0.54 -12.27 -16.04
C GLU A 108 1.16 -13.23 -15.01
N ALA A 109 0.48 -13.46 -13.88
CA ALA A 109 0.95 -14.38 -12.84
C ALA A 109 1.08 -15.83 -13.33
N LEU A 110 0.06 -16.32 -14.04
CA LEU A 110 0.07 -17.67 -14.62
C LEU A 110 1.15 -17.83 -15.69
N ASP A 111 1.28 -16.85 -16.59
CA ASP A 111 2.30 -16.85 -17.63
C ASP A 111 3.72 -16.91 -17.04
N ALA A 112 3.99 -16.11 -16.00
CA ALA A 112 5.27 -16.12 -15.31
C ALA A 112 5.59 -17.49 -14.66
N LEU A 113 4.63 -18.08 -13.94
CA LEU A 113 4.82 -19.38 -13.28
C LEU A 113 4.97 -20.53 -14.29
N HIS A 114 4.19 -20.52 -15.39
CA HIS A 114 4.35 -21.51 -16.46
C HIS A 114 5.70 -21.38 -17.18
N THR A 115 6.16 -20.16 -17.45
CA THR A 115 7.44 -19.89 -18.11
C THR A 115 8.62 -20.40 -17.29
N THR A 116 8.53 -20.31 -15.96
CA THR A 116 9.57 -20.81 -15.04
C THR A 116 9.38 -22.27 -14.64
N HIS A 117 8.41 -22.98 -15.23
CA HIS A 117 8.09 -24.38 -14.96
C HIS A 117 7.80 -24.67 -13.48
N PHE A 118 7.08 -23.76 -12.81
CA PHE A 118 6.59 -24.03 -11.46
C PHE A 118 5.65 -25.25 -11.47
N ASP A 119 6.06 -26.35 -10.83
CA ASP A 119 5.26 -27.56 -10.66
C ASP A 119 5.31 -28.04 -9.19
N ASP A 120 4.42 -27.50 -8.35
CA ASP A 120 4.24 -27.95 -6.97
C ASP A 120 2.77 -27.91 -6.55
N PRO A 121 1.95 -28.89 -6.96
CA PRO A 121 0.55 -28.96 -6.60
C PRO A 121 0.34 -29.15 -5.09
N ALA A 122 1.29 -29.80 -4.39
CA ALA A 122 1.17 -30.03 -2.94
C ALA A 122 1.26 -28.71 -2.16
N LEU A 123 2.21 -27.84 -2.51
CA LEU A 123 2.28 -26.49 -1.96
C LEU A 123 1.02 -25.67 -2.27
N CYS A 124 0.50 -25.79 -3.50
CA CYS A 124 -0.72 -25.07 -3.87
C CYS A 124 -1.92 -25.51 -3.00
N HIS A 125 -2.10 -26.81 -2.79
CA HIS A 125 -3.12 -27.34 -1.89
C HIS A 125 -2.91 -26.88 -0.44
N GLN A 126 -1.66 -26.90 0.05
CA GLN A 126 -1.34 -26.40 1.38
C GLN A 126 -1.74 -24.93 1.57
N LEU A 127 -1.46 -24.07 0.59
CA LEU A 127 -1.83 -22.65 0.66
C LEU A 127 -3.35 -22.44 0.48
N LEU A 128 -4.02 -23.26 -0.33
CA LEU A 128 -5.49 -23.24 -0.43
C LEU A 128 -6.15 -23.59 0.90
N ASP A 129 -5.71 -24.67 1.56
CA ASP A 129 -6.18 -25.07 2.89
C ASP A 129 -5.91 -23.97 3.93
N PHE A 130 -4.77 -23.29 3.80
CA PHE A 130 -4.46 -22.14 4.65
C PHE A 130 -5.41 -20.96 4.42
N ILE A 131 -5.70 -20.63 3.15
CA ILE A 131 -6.65 -19.56 2.78
C ILE A 131 -8.03 -19.83 3.39
N ASP A 132 -8.50 -21.08 3.32
CA ASP A 132 -9.81 -21.47 3.88
C ASP A 132 -9.85 -21.38 5.42
N ASN A 133 -8.69 -21.34 6.08
CA ASN A 133 -8.55 -21.24 7.54
C ASN A 133 -7.99 -19.89 8.03
N LEU A 134 -7.88 -18.87 7.17
CA LEU A 134 -7.27 -17.58 7.52
C LEU A 134 -7.89 -16.92 8.77
N HIS A 135 -9.21 -16.95 8.90
CA HIS A 135 -9.92 -16.32 10.01
C HIS A 135 -9.65 -16.95 11.39
N ASN A 136 -9.16 -18.20 11.41
CA ASN A 136 -8.89 -18.95 12.63
C ASN A 136 -7.38 -19.03 12.96
N THR A 137 -6.54 -18.49 12.09
CA THR A 137 -5.08 -18.58 12.22
C THR A 137 -4.53 -17.31 12.87
N SER A 138 -3.68 -17.46 13.89
CA SER A 138 -3.00 -16.31 14.50
C SER A 138 -1.64 -16.04 13.85
N VAL A 139 -1.22 -14.76 13.86
CA VAL A 139 0.10 -14.37 13.37
C VAL A 139 1.21 -15.05 14.19
N ARG A 140 1.02 -15.18 15.51
CA ARG A 140 1.97 -15.89 16.41
C ARG A 140 2.22 -17.32 16.00
N GLN A 141 1.15 -18.05 15.63
CA GLN A 141 1.27 -19.44 15.17
C GLN A 141 2.19 -19.50 13.95
N VAL A 142 1.96 -18.66 12.94
CA VAL A 142 2.76 -18.64 11.71
C VAL A 142 4.20 -18.18 11.97
N LEU A 143 4.41 -17.18 12.84
CA LEU A 143 5.75 -16.74 13.22
C LEU A 143 6.56 -17.87 13.88
N ALA A 144 5.92 -18.68 14.73
CA ALA A 144 6.52 -19.80 15.45
C ALA A 144 6.74 -21.06 14.58
N GLU A 145 6.14 -21.17 13.39
CA GLU A 145 6.33 -22.33 12.51
C GLU A 145 7.79 -22.52 12.12
N SER A 146 8.30 -23.75 12.22
CA SER A 146 9.57 -24.14 11.59
C SER A 146 9.32 -24.59 10.15
N GLY A 147 10.29 -24.38 9.26
CA GLY A 147 10.19 -24.87 7.87
C GLY A 147 10.67 -23.85 6.84
N HIS A 148 10.21 -24.03 5.60
CA HIS A 148 10.64 -23.22 4.47
C HIS A 148 10.24 -21.76 4.63
N VAL A 149 11.23 -20.87 4.63
CA VAL A 149 11.02 -19.46 4.96
C VAL A 149 10.05 -18.74 4.00
N TYR A 150 10.11 -19.02 2.70
CA TYR A 150 9.18 -18.42 1.73
C TYR A 150 7.73 -18.91 1.87
N ILE A 151 7.51 -20.14 2.35
CA ILE A 151 6.15 -20.62 2.64
C ILE A 151 5.59 -19.84 3.84
N LYS A 152 6.42 -19.59 4.85
CA LYS A 152 6.05 -18.72 5.98
C LYS A 152 5.72 -17.30 5.48
N TYR A 153 6.51 -16.73 4.58
CA TYR A 153 6.26 -15.40 4.01
C TYR A 153 4.95 -15.36 3.23
N ALA A 154 4.63 -16.42 2.47
CA ALA A 154 3.35 -16.52 1.75
C ALA A 154 2.17 -16.53 2.72
N LYS A 155 2.24 -17.31 3.80
CA LYS A 155 1.21 -17.36 4.84
C LYS A 155 1.02 -16.02 5.55
N LEU A 156 2.11 -15.35 5.97
CA LEU A 156 2.05 -14.04 6.62
C LEU A 156 1.44 -12.97 5.71
N THR A 157 1.82 -13.00 4.44
CA THR A 157 1.30 -12.09 3.42
C THR A 157 -0.20 -12.29 3.19
N LEU A 158 -0.66 -13.54 3.06
CA LEU A 158 -2.08 -13.87 2.94
C LEU A 158 -2.89 -13.43 4.16
N LEU A 159 -2.33 -13.59 5.37
CA LEU A 159 -2.93 -13.04 6.61
C LEU A 159 -3.03 -11.52 6.55
N CYS A 160 -1.99 -10.82 6.12
CA CYS A 160 -1.99 -9.37 5.98
C CYS A 160 -3.08 -8.90 5.02
N TRP A 161 -3.17 -9.52 3.84
CA TRP A 161 -4.11 -9.12 2.81
C TRP A 161 -5.56 -9.25 3.23
N THR A 162 -5.90 -10.06 4.25
CA THR A 162 -7.26 -10.04 4.83
C THR A 162 -7.69 -8.67 5.37
N VAL A 163 -6.74 -7.80 5.67
CA VAL A 163 -6.97 -6.43 6.16
C VAL A 163 -6.65 -5.40 5.08
N THR A 164 -5.50 -5.52 4.42
CA THR A 164 -4.95 -4.47 3.54
C THR A 164 -5.42 -4.58 2.09
N CYS A 165 -5.62 -5.80 1.60
CA CYS A 165 -6.06 -6.04 0.24
C CYS A 165 -6.90 -7.35 0.14
N PRO A 166 -8.11 -7.40 0.72
CA PRO A 166 -8.98 -8.58 0.64
C PRO A 166 -9.17 -9.16 -0.78
N PRO A 167 -9.25 -8.35 -1.86
CA PRO A 167 -9.29 -8.88 -3.22
C PRO A 167 -8.09 -9.75 -3.59
N ALA A 168 -6.91 -9.48 -3.03
CA ALA A 168 -5.69 -10.25 -3.29
C ALA A 168 -5.74 -11.66 -2.72
N VAL A 169 -6.42 -11.89 -1.59
CA VAL A 169 -6.64 -13.24 -1.06
C VAL A 169 -7.48 -14.07 -2.02
N MET A 170 -8.54 -13.49 -2.59
CA MET A 170 -9.39 -14.17 -3.56
C MET A 170 -8.67 -14.41 -4.88
N ALA A 171 -7.87 -13.46 -5.36
CA ALA A 171 -7.05 -13.65 -6.55
C ALA A 171 -5.96 -14.71 -6.34
N ALA A 172 -5.33 -14.76 -5.17
CA ALA A 172 -4.40 -15.82 -4.79
C ALA A 172 -5.09 -17.19 -4.83
N LYS A 173 -6.29 -17.32 -4.24
CA LYS A 173 -7.09 -18.55 -4.31
C LYS A 173 -7.37 -18.97 -5.75
N LYS A 174 -7.74 -18.04 -6.63
CA LYS A 174 -7.95 -18.31 -8.06
C LYS A 174 -6.68 -18.77 -8.77
N LEU A 175 -5.56 -18.11 -8.52
CA LEU A 175 -4.26 -18.49 -9.08
C LEU A 175 -3.89 -19.93 -8.68
N LEU A 176 -3.98 -20.25 -7.38
CA LEU A 176 -3.66 -21.58 -6.84
C LEU A 176 -4.60 -22.67 -7.36
N ASN A 177 -5.90 -22.38 -7.47
CA ASN A 177 -6.87 -23.30 -8.09
C ASN A 177 -6.52 -23.57 -9.56
N ALA A 178 -6.18 -22.53 -10.33
CA ALA A 178 -5.78 -22.69 -11.72
C ALA A 178 -4.52 -23.56 -11.86
N LEU A 179 -3.52 -23.40 -10.99
CA LEU A 179 -2.30 -24.21 -10.96
C LEU A 179 -2.55 -25.67 -10.60
N THR A 180 -3.61 -25.97 -9.84
CA THR A 180 -4.01 -27.35 -9.50
C THR A 180 -5.07 -27.93 -10.46
N GLY A 181 -5.38 -27.23 -11.56
CA GLY A 181 -6.36 -27.68 -12.56
C GLY A 181 -7.84 -27.51 -12.15
N HIS A 182 -8.12 -26.87 -11.01
CA HIS A 182 -9.47 -26.55 -10.58
C HIS A 182 -9.96 -25.24 -11.21
N ARG A 183 -11.13 -25.28 -11.86
CA ARG A 183 -11.80 -24.06 -12.34
C ARG A 183 -12.70 -23.52 -11.23
N ASP A 184 -12.30 -22.42 -10.63
CA ASP A 184 -13.18 -21.67 -9.72
C ASP A 184 -14.20 -20.89 -10.55
N ASN A 185 -15.43 -21.40 -10.63
CA ASN A 185 -16.51 -20.82 -11.44
C ASN A 185 -17.33 -19.75 -10.69
N GLU A 186 -17.17 -19.58 -9.37
CA GLU A 186 -18.19 -18.91 -8.56
C GLU A 186 -17.77 -17.61 -7.87
N SER A 187 -16.49 -17.30 -7.70
CA SER A 187 -16.12 -16.09 -6.95
C SER A 187 -16.10 -14.84 -7.85
N SER A 188 -17.20 -14.07 -7.86
CA SER A 188 -17.14 -12.68 -8.34
C SER A 188 -16.41 -11.85 -7.28
N ILE A 189 -15.19 -11.43 -7.59
CA ILE A 189 -14.40 -10.48 -6.80
C ILE A 189 -15.14 -9.13 -6.89
N GLU A 190 -16.12 -8.88 -6.00
CA GLU A 190 -16.91 -7.65 -5.94
C GLU A 190 -16.31 -6.71 -4.89
N TYR A 191 -15.49 -5.76 -5.35
CA TYR A 191 -14.76 -4.84 -4.47
C TYR A 191 -14.74 -3.42 -5.07
N SER A 192 -15.94 -2.84 -5.15
CA SER A 192 -16.20 -1.53 -5.77
C SER A 192 -15.41 -0.37 -5.15
N ALA A 193 -14.99 -0.47 -3.90
CA ALA A 193 -14.16 0.55 -3.22
C ALA A 193 -12.63 0.32 -3.35
N PHE A 194 -12.19 -0.87 -3.79
CA PHE A 194 -10.75 -1.20 -3.83
C PHE A 194 -10.08 -0.77 -5.12
N TRP A 195 -8.84 -0.32 -5.03
CA TRP A 195 -8.01 -0.05 -6.19
C TRP A 195 -7.45 -1.36 -6.75
N ALA A 196 -7.86 -1.73 -7.97
CA ALA A 196 -7.44 -2.99 -8.60
C ALA A 196 -5.94 -3.01 -8.97
N GLY A 197 -5.25 -1.86 -9.03
CA GLY A 197 -3.82 -1.79 -9.32
C GLY A 197 -2.95 -2.48 -8.28
N GLU A 198 -3.36 -2.47 -7.00
CA GLU A 198 -2.64 -3.14 -5.91
C GLU A 198 -2.64 -4.67 -6.04
N LEU A 199 -3.64 -5.23 -6.74
CA LEU A 199 -3.74 -6.67 -6.95
C LEU A 199 -2.50 -7.21 -7.67
N ARG A 200 -2.03 -6.49 -8.69
CA ARG A 200 -0.85 -6.87 -9.47
C ARG A 200 0.39 -6.93 -8.57
N LYS A 201 0.58 -5.95 -7.68
CA LYS A 201 1.71 -5.93 -6.72
C LYS A 201 1.64 -7.12 -5.75
N CYS A 202 0.46 -7.40 -5.21
CA CYS A 202 0.23 -8.54 -4.33
C CYS A 202 0.55 -9.88 -5.03
N LEU A 203 -0.03 -10.11 -6.21
CA LEU A 203 0.20 -11.33 -6.99
C LEU A 203 1.68 -11.49 -7.38
N SER A 204 2.39 -10.40 -7.68
CA SER A 204 3.83 -10.45 -7.95
C SER A 204 4.63 -11.04 -6.79
N VAL A 205 4.29 -10.71 -5.54
CA VAL A 205 4.95 -11.31 -4.37
C VAL A 205 4.62 -12.79 -4.25
N LEU A 206 3.35 -13.17 -4.41
CA LEU A 206 2.96 -14.57 -4.33
C LEU A 206 3.65 -15.42 -5.41
N VAL A 207 3.68 -14.95 -6.66
CA VAL A 207 4.39 -15.60 -7.77
C VAL A 207 5.86 -15.78 -7.44
N TRP A 208 6.51 -14.74 -6.92
CA TRP A 208 7.90 -14.81 -6.52
C TRP A 208 8.14 -15.81 -5.37
N LEU A 209 7.27 -15.82 -4.35
CA LEU A 209 7.36 -16.75 -3.23
C LEU A 209 7.17 -18.21 -3.64
N LEU A 210 6.20 -18.49 -4.51
CA LEU A 210 5.95 -19.82 -5.07
C LEU A 210 7.15 -20.33 -5.85
N ASN A 211 7.73 -19.50 -6.72
CA ASN A 211 8.94 -19.89 -7.46
C ASN A 211 10.13 -20.12 -6.51
N ARG A 212 10.31 -19.23 -5.52
CA ARG A 212 11.43 -19.34 -4.57
C ARG A 212 11.30 -20.50 -3.60
N SER A 213 10.10 -20.98 -3.29
CA SER A 213 9.90 -22.17 -2.45
C SER A 213 10.36 -23.47 -3.10
N GLN A 214 10.61 -23.49 -4.41
CA GLN A 214 11.13 -24.66 -5.12
C GLN A 214 12.66 -24.78 -5.06
N LYS A 215 13.35 -23.72 -4.60
CA LYS A 215 14.82 -23.71 -4.51
C LYS A 215 15.26 -24.29 -3.17
N VAL A 216 16.37 -25.03 -3.15
CA VAL A 216 16.90 -25.69 -1.94
C VAL A 216 17.10 -24.66 -0.83
N ASP A 217 16.35 -24.84 0.26
CA ASP A 217 16.43 -24.17 1.58
C ASP A 217 17.36 -22.96 1.63
N THR A 218 16.86 -21.80 1.18
CA THR A 218 17.55 -20.54 1.41
C THR A 218 17.33 -20.16 2.86
N ARG A 219 18.17 -20.72 3.74
CA ARG A 219 18.04 -20.55 5.20
C ARG A 219 17.81 -19.09 5.57
N LYS A 220 16.93 -18.88 6.55
CA LYS A 220 16.77 -17.61 7.27
C LYS A 220 18.16 -17.15 7.73
N VAL A 221 18.42 -15.84 7.81
CA VAL A 221 19.62 -15.42 8.52
C VAL A 221 19.46 -15.92 9.96
N ASP A 222 20.47 -16.58 10.49
CA ASP A 222 20.38 -17.19 11.81
C ASP A 222 20.54 -16.09 12.87
N PHE A 223 19.44 -15.80 13.57
CA PHE A 223 19.42 -14.79 14.60
C PHE A 223 19.65 -15.45 15.95
N PRO A 224 20.63 -14.99 16.75
CA PRO A 224 20.85 -15.54 18.08
C PRO A 224 19.59 -15.34 18.92
N ALA A 225 19.15 -16.35 19.67
CA ALA A 225 17.94 -16.24 20.48
C ALA A 225 18.07 -15.10 21.50
N LEU A 226 17.07 -14.21 21.54
CA LEU A 226 16.96 -13.24 22.63
C LEU A 226 16.37 -13.94 23.86
N HIS A 227 17.20 -14.12 24.90
CA HIS A 227 16.77 -14.77 26.13
C HIS A 227 15.76 -13.91 26.90
N ILE A 228 14.57 -14.46 27.12
CA ILE A 228 13.45 -13.82 27.84
C ILE A 228 12.93 -14.84 28.86
N GLU A 229 13.20 -14.58 30.14
CA GLU A 229 12.89 -15.51 31.24
C GLU A 229 11.86 -14.96 32.23
N GLU A 230 11.64 -13.64 32.21
CA GLU A 230 10.75 -12.95 33.13
C GLU A 230 9.86 -11.92 32.43
N VAL A 231 8.80 -11.56 33.13
CA VAL A 231 7.91 -10.46 32.77
C VAL A 231 8.68 -9.14 32.88
N ASP A 232 8.47 -8.22 31.93
CA ASP A 232 9.23 -6.97 31.85
C ASP A 232 8.39 -5.83 31.25
N SER A 233 8.86 -4.60 31.34
CA SER A 233 8.23 -3.42 30.76
C SER A 233 8.46 -3.31 29.24
N GLY A 234 7.55 -2.63 28.54
CA GLY A 234 7.72 -2.35 27.12
C GLY A 234 9.01 -1.60 26.78
N VAL A 235 9.40 -0.61 27.58
CA VAL A 235 10.64 0.15 27.34
C VAL A 235 11.90 -0.70 27.47
N ASN A 236 11.94 -1.64 28.42
CA ASN A 236 13.08 -2.54 28.58
C ASN A 236 13.16 -3.55 27.44
N LEU A 237 12.02 -4.02 26.92
CA LEU A 237 11.97 -4.81 25.70
C LEU A 237 12.56 -4.03 24.52
N ALA A 238 12.18 -2.75 24.33
CA ALA A 238 12.70 -1.90 23.25
C ALA A 238 14.23 -1.80 23.30
N VAL A 239 14.79 -1.45 24.46
CA VAL A 239 16.24 -1.29 24.64
C VAL A 239 16.99 -2.61 24.41
N ARG A 240 16.43 -3.75 24.87
CA ARG A 240 17.03 -5.06 24.62
C ARG A 240 17.03 -5.43 23.14
N LEU A 241 15.93 -5.18 22.43
CA LEU A 241 15.83 -5.46 20.98
C LEU A 241 16.75 -4.58 20.15
N GLU A 242 16.87 -3.30 20.47
CA GLU A 242 17.80 -2.39 19.80
C GLU A 242 19.25 -2.86 19.98
N ARG A 243 19.66 -3.17 21.22
CA ARG A 243 21.00 -3.69 21.49
C ARG A 243 21.24 -5.01 20.76
N TRP A 244 20.27 -5.92 20.84
CA TRP A 244 20.36 -7.22 20.19
C TRP A 244 20.45 -7.12 18.66
N GLY A 245 19.69 -6.21 18.05
CA GLY A 245 19.75 -5.92 16.62
C GLY A 245 21.09 -5.31 16.20
N LEU A 246 21.62 -4.36 16.98
CA LEU A 246 22.94 -3.77 16.76
C LEU A 246 24.06 -4.82 16.86
N ASP A 247 24.07 -5.59 17.94
CA ASP A 247 25.04 -6.68 18.16
C ASP A 247 24.99 -7.66 16.99
N PHE A 248 23.79 -8.01 16.49
CA PHE A 248 23.65 -8.85 15.31
C PHE A 248 24.24 -8.21 14.05
N MET A 249 23.91 -6.95 13.76
CA MET A 249 24.38 -6.24 12.56
C MET A 249 25.91 -6.13 12.51
N GLU A 250 26.60 -6.05 13.65
CA GLU A 250 28.07 -6.08 13.70
C GLU A 250 28.68 -7.41 13.23
N HIS A 251 27.92 -8.52 13.31
CA HIS A 251 28.39 -9.86 12.96
C HIS A 251 27.92 -10.34 11.58
N VAL A 252 27.02 -9.59 10.93
CA VAL A 252 26.60 -9.89 9.56
C VAL A 252 27.73 -9.50 8.58
N ALA A 253 27.94 -10.31 7.55
CA ALA A 253 28.93 -10.01 6.52
C ALA A 253 28.66 -8.64 5.87
N PRO A 254 29.70 -7.92 5.40
CA PRO A 254 29.52 -6.62 4.76
C PRO A 254 28.55 -6.70 3.59
N SER A 255 27.60 -5.77 3.55
CA SER A 255 26.54 -5.74 2.52
C SER A 255 27.11 -5.60 1.11
N GLN A 256 26.66 -6.45 0.17
CA GLN A 256 27.07 -6.33 -1.24
C GLN A 256 26.43 -5.10 -1.87
N TYR A 257 25.22 -4.77 -1.44
CA TYR A 257 24.56 -3.52 -1.78
C TYR A 257 25.44 -2.33 -1.43
N GLN A 258 25.91 -2.21 -0.18
CA GLN A 258 26.79 -1.12 0.25
C GLN A 258 28.07 -1.04 -0.58
N GLN A 259 28.72 -2.19 -0.82
CA GLN A 259 29.93 -2.25 -1.64
C GLN A 259 29.69 -1.81 -3.09
N ALA A 260 28.52 -2.10 -3.66
CA ALA A 260 28.19 -1.67 -5.02
C ALA A 260 28.04 -0.15 -5.16
N LEU A 261 27.74 0.57 -4.07
CA LEU A 261 27.61 2.03 -4.08
C LEU A 261 28.95 2.74 -4.34
N ALA A 262 30.06 2.10 -3.99
CA ALA A 262 31.41 2.60 -4.24
C ALA A 262 31.88 2.36 -5.68
N LYS A 263 31.16 1.57 -6.48
CA LYS A 263 31.50 1.29 -7.88
C LYS A 263 31.09 2.49 -8.78
N THR A 264 31.29 2.35 -10.09
CA THR A 264 30.80 3.32 -11.09
C THR A 264 30.17 2.57 -12.26
N GLY A 265 29.14 3.14 -12.88
CA GLY A 265 28.54 2.59 -14.10
C GLY A 265 27.02 2.49 -14.05
N PRO A 266 26.38 2.07 -15.16
CA PRO A 266 24.92 2.13 -15.33
C PRO A 266 24.16 1.27 -14.31
N GLY A 267 24.69 0.12 -13.91
CA GLY A 267 24.06 -0.72 -12.88
C GLY A 267 24.01 -0.05 -11.50
N ARG A 268 25.03 0.75 -11.15
CA ARG A 268 25.01 1.56 -9.92
C ARG A 268 23.97 2.67 -10.02
N ASP A 269 23.89 3.36 -11.16
CA ASP A 269 22.93 4.46 -11.31
C ASP A 269 21.47 3.93 -11.23
N ALA A 270 21.21 2.76 -11.81
CA ALA A 270 19.95 2.03 -11.66
C ALA A 270 19.70 1.62 -10.21
N LEU A 271 20.72 1.10 -9.50
CA LEU A 271 20.62 0.73 -8.09
C LEU A 271 20.21 1.92 -7.21
N ILE A 272 20.83 3.09 -7.41
CA ILE A 272 20.49 4.31 -6.68
C ILE A 272 19.04 4.71 -6.96
N ALA A 273 18.64 4.75 -8.24
CA ALA A 273 17.27 5.10 -8.60
C ALA A 273 16.24 4.13 -8.03
N ALA A 274 16.52 2.83 -8.06
CA ALA A 274 15.67 1.81 -7.49
C ALA A 274 15.56 1.90 -5.96
N SER A 275 16.63 2.30 -5.28
CA SER A 275 16.64 2.50 -3.83
C SER A 275 15.66 3.60 -3.43
N TYR A 276 15.69 4.75 -4.11
CA TYR A 276 14.72 5.83 -3.86
C TYR A 276 13.30 5.46 -4.31
N ALA A 277 13.15 4.65 -5.36
CA ALA A 277 11.83 4.16 -5.77
C ALA A 277 11.22 3.21 -4.71
N GLN A 278 12.05 2.36 -4.08
CA GLN A 278 11.64 1.49 -2.99
C GLN A 278 11.28 2.28 -1.73
N GLU A 279 12.07 3.29 -1.39
CA GLU A 279 11.78 4.18 -0.26
C GLU A 279 10.49 4.96 -0.48
N TYR A 280 10.31 5.55 -1.67
CA TYR A 280 9.03 6.17 -2.03
C TYR A 280 7.86 5.21 -1.85
N TYR A 281 8.00 3.96 -2.31
CA TYR A 281 6.97 2.94 -2.13
C TYR A 281 6.68 2.65 -0.65
N ILE A 282 7.70 2.50 0.19
CA ILE A 282 7.53 2.24 1.63
C ILE A 282 6.91 3.45 2.34
N THR A 283 7.39 4.66 2.07
CA THR A 283 6.88 5.90 2.68
C THR A 283 5.44 6.19 2.26
N ASP A 284 5.08 6.00 0.98
CA ASP A 284 3.70 6.15 0.49
C ASP A 284 2.75 5.20 1.23
N ARG A 285 3.22 4.00 1.57
CA ARG A 285 2.45 3.01 2.33
C ARG A 285 2.52 3.23 3.83
N PHE A 286 3.41 4.06 4.36
CA PHE A 286 3.65 4.18 5.80
C PHE A 286 2.39 4.55 6.60
N VAL A 287 1.58 5.45 6.04
CA VAL A 287 0.28 5.83 6.60
C VAL A 287 -0.69 4.64 6.68
N ASP A 288 -0.62 3.70 5.74
CA ASP A 288 -1.38 2.44 5.80
C ASP A 288 -0.81 1.51 6.88
N LEU A 289 0.52 1.47 7.05
CA LEU A 289 1.19 0.57 8.01
C LEU A 289 0.72 0.86 9.44
N ILE A 290 0.53 2.13 9.82
CA ILE A 290 0.10 2.52 11.18
C ILE A 290 -1.43 2.57 11.35
N SER A 291 -2.19 2.74 10.27
CA SER A 291 -3.64 2.93 10.32
C SER A 291 -4.41 1.87 11.13
N PRO A 292 -4.10 0.55 11.01
CA PRO A 292 -4.73 -0.47 11.83
C PRO A 292 -4.53 -0.26 13.33
N ALA A 293 -3.35 0.18 13.78
CA ALA A 293 -3.11 0.50 15.19
C ALA A 293 -3.99 1.67 15.66
N ILE A 294 -4.21 2.66 14.77
CA ILE A 294 -5.10 3.81 15.02
C ILE A 294 -6.58 3.43 14.97
N ALA A 295 -6.96 2.26 14.47
CA ALA A 295 -8.34 1.78 14.60
C ALA A 295 -8.62 1.18 16.00
N GLN A 296 -7.59 0.65 16.68
CA GLN A 296 -7.77 -0.12 17.92
C GLN A 296 -8.06 0.74 19.17
N ARG A 297 -8.72 0.18 20.19
CA ARG A 297 -9.02 0.89 21.46
C ARG A 297 -7.83 0.87 22.43
N LEU A 298 -6.79 1.63 22.11
CA LEU A 298 -5.56 1.74 22.91
C LEU A 298 -5.75 2.62 24.17
N PRO A 299 -4.89 2.46 25.20
CA PRO A 299 -4.76 3.45 26.27
C PRO A 299 -4.57 4.87 25.72
N ARG A 300 -5.16 5.87 26.39
CA ARG A 300 -5.19 7.25 25.87
C ARG A 300 -3.81 7.83 25.50
N PRO A 301 -2.75 7.66 26.32
CA PRO A 301 -1.41 8.14 25.96
C PRO A 301 -0.87 7.48 24.69
N LEU A 302 -0.90 6.14 24.62
CA LEU A 302 -0.47 5.38 23.44
C LEU A 302 -1.30 5.73 22.19
N LYS A 303 -2.61 5.95 22.36
CA LYS A 303 -3.48 6.39 21.27
C LYS A 303 -3.09 7.75 20.71
N LYS A 304 -2.70 8.67 21.59
CA LYS A 304 -2.24 10.00 21.21
C LYS A 304 -0.91 9.90 20.45
N LEU A 305 0.01 9.05 20.90
CA LEU A 305 1.28 8.82 20.22
C LEU A 305 1.08 8.21 18.83
N ALA A 306 0.27 7.15 18.70
CA ALA A 306 -0.01 6.54 17.38
C ALA A 306 -0.62 7.54 16.39
N ARG A 307 -1.54 8.40 16.84
CA ARG A 307 -2.11 9.47 15.98
C ARG A 307 -1.07 10.53 15.61
N ARG A 308 -0.22 10.92 16.56
CA ARG A 308 0.86 11.86 16.31
C ARG A 308 1.80 11.31 15.25
N TYR A 309 2.20 10.06 15.38
CA TYR A 309 3.11 9.42 14.44
C TYR A 309 2.52 9.37 13.02
N TYR A 310 1.25 8.99 12.88
CA TYR A 310 0.56 9.09 11.58
C TYR A 310 0.53 10.51 10.99
N MET A 311 0.30 11.52 11.84
CA MET A 311 0.30 12.91 11.38
C MET A 311 1.69 13.41 10.99
N GLU A 312 2.75 12.87 11.60
CA GLU A 312 4.14 13.17 11.26
C GLU A 312 4.47 12.54 9.90
N GLU A 313 4.12 11.28 9.68
CA GLU A 313 4.42 10.56 8.43
C GLU A 313 3.59 10.98 7.22
N ALA A 314 2.37 11.48 7.44
CA ALA A 314 1.50 11.92 6.35
C ALA A 314 2.14 13.10 5.57
N GLY A 315 2.43 12.88 4.29
CA GLY A 315 3.08 13.87 3.42
C GLY A 315 4.58 13.67 3.26
N HIS A 316 5.20 12.72 3.97
CA HIS A 316 6.62 12.39 3.80
C HIS A 316 6.91 11.83 2.40
N GLU A 317 5.95 11.13 1.79
CA GLU A 317 6.05 10.55 0.45
C GLU A 317 6.33 11.63 -0.62
N LEU A 318 5.93 12.88 -0.38
CA LEU A 318 6.21 14.00 -1.29
C LEU A 318 7.69 14.37 -1.35
N TYR A 319 8.48 14.11 -0.31
CA TYR A 319 9.92 14.31 -0.35
C TYR A 319 10.58 13.25 -1.22
N GLU A 320 10.21 11.99 -1.04
CA GLU A 320 10.72 10.88 -1.83
C GLU A 320 10.31 10.98 -3.30
N LEU A 321 9.06 11.35 -3.58
CA LEU A 321 8.58 11.61 -4.94
C LEU A 321 9.40 12.69 -5.65
N LYS A 322 9.78 13.76 -4.95
CA LYS A 322 10.64 14.82 -5.52
C LYS A 322 12.04 14.31 -5.82
N THR A 323 12.58 13.46 -4.94
CA THR A 323 13.89 12.81 -5.15
C THR A 323 13.83 11.87 -6.36
N CYS A 324 12.79 11.05 -6.48
CA CYS A 324 12.56 10.21 -7.66
C CYS A 324 12.40 11.01 -8.96
N LYS A 325 11.66 12.13 -8.92
CA LYS A 325 11.53 13.05 -10.06
C LYS A 325 12.87 13.67 -10.47
N ALA A 326 13.74 13.98 -9.50
CA ALA A 326 15.09 14.48 -9.76
C ALA A 326 16.01 13.41 -10.40
N LEU A 327 15.68 12.13 -10.25
CA LEU A 327 16.34 11.00 -10.89
C LEU A 327 15.70 10.61 -12.24
N GLY A 328 14.74 11.38 -12.73
CA GLY A 328 14.12 11.20 -14.04
C GLY A 328 12.90 10.27 -14.07
N MET A 329 12.41 9.83 -12.91
CA MET A 329 11.19 9.02 -12.83
C MET A 329 9.94 9.90 -12.79
N THR A 330 8.85 9.42 -13.38
CA THR A 330 7.53 10.06 -13.25
C THR A 330 6.68 9.36 -12.20
N GLU A 331 5.74 10.10 -11.63
CA GLU A 331 4.79 9.57 -10.64
C GLU A 331 3.94 8.43 -11.21
N ALA A 332 3.51 8.55 -12.47
CA ALA A 332 2.78 7.49 -13.16
C ALA A 332 3.61 6.19 -13.26
N GLN A 333 4.91 6.30 -13.58
CA GLN A 333 5.80 5.13 -13.63
C GLN A 333 5.98 4.49 -12.25
N LEU A 334 6.14 5.29 -11.20
CA LEU A 334 6.26 4.79 -9.82
C LEU A 334 5.00 4.04 -9.39
N HIS A 335 3.81 4.61 -9.64
CA HIS A 335 2.54 3.98 -9.30
C HIS A 335 2.27 2.68 -10.06
N SER A 336 2.68 2.60 -11.34
CA SER A 336 2.49 1.39 -12.17
C SER A 336 3.56 0.32 -11.97
N SER A 337 4.68 0.66 -11.34
CA SER A 337 5.79 -0.27 -11.13
C SER A 337 5.46 -1.31 -10.07
N LEU A 338 6.05 -2.50 -10.23
CA LEU A 338 6.09 -3.48 -9.16
C LEU A 338 7.19 -3.08 -8.17
N PRO A 339 6.92 -3.04 -6.86
CA PRO A 339 7.98 -2.98 -5.86
C PRO A 339 8.80 -4.27 -5.91
N THR A 340 10.00 -4.25 -5.34
CA THR A 340 10.75 -5.48 -5.11
C THR A 340 9.96 -6.41 -4.19
N PRO A 341 10.03 -7.74 -4.38
CA PRO A 341 9.30 -8.67 -3.52
C PRO A 341 9.57 -8.49 -2.03
N PHE A 342 10.83 -8.26 -1.62
CA PHE A 342 11.14 -8.02 -0.22
C PHE A 342 10.64 -6.66 0.28
N GLY A 343 10.69 -5.60 -0.54
CA GLY A 343 10.12 -4.30 -0.16
C GLY A 343 8.61 -4.36 0.11
N GLN A 344 7.87 -5.10 -0.71
CA GLN A 344 6.45 -5.38 -0.44
C GLN A 344 6.26 -6.21 0.84
N LEU A 345 7.07 -7.26 1.04
CA LEU A 345 6.97 -8.11 2.23
C LEU A 345 7.20 -7.34 3.53
N VAL A 346 8.12 -6.38 3.54
CA VAL A 346 8.33 -5.47 4.68
C VAL A 346 7.04 -4.70 4.98
N CYS A 347 6.42 -4.09 3.97
CA CYS A 347 5.15 -3.36 4.13
C CYS A 347 4.01 -4.27 4.61
N ASP A 348 3.86 -5.44 3.98
CA ASP A 348 2.79 -6.38 4.32
C ASP A 348 2.95 -6.91 5.74
N LEU A 349 4.15 -7.37 6.12
CA LEU A 349 4.38 -7.86 7.47
C LEU A 349 4.19 -6.74 8.50
N TYR A 350 4.72 -5.54 8.24
CA TYR A 350 4.63 -4.47 9.21
C TYR A 350 3.18 -4.01 9.45
N THR A 351 2.36 -3.96 8.39
CA THR A 351 0.92 -3.70 8.52
C THR A 351 0.20 -4.83 9.26
N CYS A 352 0.59 -6.08 9.00
CA CYS A 352 0.03 -7.23 9.70
C CYS A 352 0.24 -7.11 11.21
N LEU A 353 1.45 -6.76 11.64
CA LEU A 353 1.77 -6.51 13.05
C LEU A 353 0.92 -5.36 13.63
N ALA A 354 0.78 -4.23 12.93
CA ALA A 354 -0.06 -3.12 13.40
C ALA A 354 -1.53 -3.54 13.62
N SER A 355 -2.01 -4.51 12.85
CA SER A 355 -3.38 -5.01 12.92
C SER A 355 -3.61 -6.10 13.98
N LYS A 356 -2.58 -6.91 14.30
CA LYS A 356 -2.72 -8.11 15.15
C LYS A 356 -1.78 -8.18 16.35
N GLU A 357 -0.57 -7.61 16.25
CA GLU A 357 0.51 -7.74 17.24
C GLU A 357 1.16 -6.36 17.52
N LEU A 358 0.46 -5.50 18.28
CA LEU A 358 0.83 -4.09 18.46
C LEU A 358 2.20 -3.88 19.12
N VAL A 359 2.55 -4.70 20.11
CA VAL A 359 3.85 -4.58 20.79
C VAL A 359 4.97 -4.86 19.79
N ALA A 360 4.81 -5.89 18.96
CA ALA A 360 5.74 -6.22 17.88
C ALA A 360 5.84 -5.08 16.85
N TYR A 361 4.71 -4.46 16.49
CA TYR A 361 4.69 -3.29 15.59
C TYR A 361 5.48 -2.10 16.16
N PHE A 362 5.25 -1.73 17.41
CA PHE A 362 5.99 -0.62 18.03
C PHE A 362 7.47 -0.95 18.22
N ALA A 363 7.79 -2.19 18.57
CA ALA A 363 9.17 -2.66 18.68
C ALA A 363 9.91 -2.56 17.34
N ALA A 364 9.27 -2.96 16.24
CA ALA A 364 9.89 -2.99 14.93
C ALA A 364 9.99 -1.62 14.24
N ALA A 365 9.40 -0.55 14.79
CA ALA A 365 9.47 0.79 14.19
C ALA A 365 10.91 1.30 14.00
N THR A 366 11.83 0.95 14.90
CA THR A 366 13.27 1.30 14.73
C THR A 366 13.93 0.62 13.53
N ILE A 367 13.36 -0.46 12.97
CA ILE A 367 13.90 -1.11 11.78
C ILE A 367 13.66 -0.25 10.53
N THR A 368 12.52 0.46 10.47
CA THR A 368 12.18 1.36 9.36
C THR A 368 12.66 2.79 9.59
N GLU A 369 12.58 3.28 10.82
CA GLU A 369 13.01 4.65 11.18
C GLU A 369 14.52 4.79 11.44
N GLY A 370 15.23 3.67 11.55
CA GLY A 370 16.65 3.62 11.87
C GLY A 370 16.93 3.23 13.31
N LEU A 371 18.03 2.48 13.48
CA LEU A 371 18.55 2.08 14.78
C LEU A 371 19.32 3.23 15.43
N PRO A 372 19.18 3.47 16.75
CA PRO A 372 19.97 4.47 17.45
C PRO A 372 21.48 4.31 17.20
N GLY A 373 22.11 5.39 16.73
CA GLY A 373 23.56 5.44 16.51
C GLY A 373 24.04 4.86 15.18
N GLN A 374 23.14 4.37 14.31
CA GLN A 374 23.47 3.96 12.95
C GLN A 374 23.34 5.12 11.97
N VAL A 375 24.17 5.14 10.93
CA VAL A 375 24.07 6.10 9.84
C VAL A 375 23.03 5.59 8.83
N ASN A 376 22.12 6.46 8.40
CA ASN A 376 21.18 6.13 7.34
C ASN A 376 21.93 5.91 6.01
N LEU A 377 21.75 4.73 5.42
CA LEU A 377 22.42 4.29 4.20
C LEU A 377 22.09 5.15 2.98
N LEU A 378 20.89 5.75 2.92
CA LEU A 378 20.52 6.68 1.86
C LEU A 378 21.29 8.01 1.94
N ASN A 379 21.75 8.40 3.13
CA ASN A 379 22.61 9.57 3.29
C ASN A 379 23.98 9.34 2.66
N GLU A 380 24.54 8.15 2.88
CA GLU A 380 25.79 7.75 2.24
C GLU A 380 25.64 7.73 0.72
N LEU A 381 24.51 7.22 0.23
CA LEU A 381 24.13 7.28 -1.17
C LEU A 381 24.03 8.70 -1.72
N SER A 382 23.32 9.59 -1.03
CA SER A 382 23.20 10.98 -1.46
C SER A 382 24.55 11.69 -1.47
N ALA A 383 25.44 11.38 -0.53
CA ALA A 383 26.79 11.94 -0.49
C ALA A 383 27.69 11.38 -1.60
N ALA A 384 27.57 10.09 -1.92
CA ALA A 384 28.35 9.42 -2.96
C ALA A 384 27.83 9.69 -4.39
N ASN A 385 26.58 10.10 -4.53
CA ASN A 385 25.99 10.44 -5.80
C ASN A 385 26.33 11.91 -6.13
N ASN A 386 27.23 12.15 -7.09
CA ASN A 386 27.51 13.46 -7.69
C ASN A 386 26.32 13.99 -8.52
N ALA A 387 25.09 13.69 -8.10
CA ALA A 387 23.86 14.08 -8.75
C ALA A 387 23.59 15.58 -8.59
N THR A 388 22.52 16.03 -9.25
CA THR A 388 22.15 17.44 -9.30
C THR A 388 22.00 18.05 -7.90
N PRO A 389 22.28 19.35 -7.72
CA PRO A 389 22.03 20.05 -6.45
C PRO A 389 20.58 19.90 -5.95
N LEU A 390 19.64 19.69 -6.87
CA LEU A 390 18.23 19.45 -6.54
C LEU A 390 18.04 18.10 -5.83
N PHE A 391 18.61 17.02 -6.35
CA PHE A 391 18.57 15.69 -5.72
C PHE A 391 19.15 15.73 -4.30
N ASN A 392 20.36 16.28 -4.13
CA ASN A 392 21.01 16.37 -2.82
C ASN A 392 20.25 17.22 -1.80
N LYS A 393 19.46 18.20 -2.28
CA LYS A 393 18.62 19.03 -1.43
C LYS A 393 17.34 18.31 -1.01
N THR A 394 16.76 17.46 -1.86
CA THR A 394 15.49 16.77 -1.54
C THR A 394 15.72 15.53 -0.69
N SER A 395 16.74 14.72 -0.99
CA SER A 395 17.08 13.52 -0.21
C SER A 395 17.34 13.82 1.27
N ARG A 396 18.11 14.88 1.57
CA ARG A 396 18.48 15.25 2.95
C ARG A 396 17.33 15.86 3.78
N LYS A 397 16.21 16.22 3.15
CA LYS A 397 15.10 16.89 3.85
C LYS A 397 14.28 15.94 4.70
N HIS A 398 14.02 14.73 4.21
CA HIS A 398 13.29 13.71 4.95
C HIS A 398 14.10 13.32 6.19
N GLU A 399 15.39 13.03 6.02
CA GLU A 399 16.27 12.71 7.14
C GLU A 399 16.34 13.82 8.21
N SER A 400 16.55 15.07 7.79
CA SER A 400 16.59 16.19 8.74
C SER A 400 15.28 16.35 9.52
N LEU A 401 14.16 15.88 8.96
CA LEU A 401 12.88 15.86 9.65
C LEU A 401 12.84 14.73 10.68
N ASN A 402 13.27 13.53 10.31
CA ASN A 402 13.34 12.36 11.20
C ASN A 402 14.25 12.62 12.41
N ASP A 403 15.43 13.20 12.19
CA ASP A 403 16.35 13.61 13.26
C ASP A 403 15.71 14.63 14.21
N LYS A 404 15.01 15.61 13.66
CA LYS A 404 14.34 16.67 14.45
C LYS A 404 13.20 16.10 15.29
N LEU A 405 12.51 15.10 14.78
CA LEU A 405 11.38 14.45 15.45
C LEU A 405 11.81 13.31 16.39
N GLY A 406 13.06 12.85 16.28
CA GLY A 406 13.63 11.80 17.12
C GLY A 406 13.10 10.41 16.78
N HIS A 407 12.82 10.15 15.50
CA HIS A 407 12.19 8.90 15.04
C HIS A 407 13.03 7.65 15.34
N GLN A 408 14.36 7.78 15.43
CA GLN A 408 15.24 6.70 15.87
C GLN A 408 14.92 6.18 17.29
N TYR A 409 14.15 6.92 18.09
CA TYR A 409 13.71 6.51 19.43
C TYR A 409 12.21 6.20 19.51
N ILE A 410 11.48 6.16 18.37
CA ILE A 410 10.02 6.01 18.36
C ILE A 410 9.57 4.73 19.06
N SER A 411 10.31 3.63 18.90
CA SER A 411 10.03 2.36 19.58
C SER A 411 10.04 2.52 21.10
N ARG A 412 11.04 3.20 21.67
CA ARG A 412 11.10 3.49 23.11
C ARG A 412 9.92 4.36 23.55
N ILE A 413 9.60 5.39 22.77
CA ILE A 413 8.51 6.34 23.07
C ILE A 413 7.15 5.61 23.12
N MET A 414 6.87 4.78 22.10
CA MET A 414 5.61 4.02 22.02
C MET A 414 5.54 2.94 23.12
N LEU A 415 6.62 2.17 23.29
CA LEU A 415 6.65 1.07 24.25
C LEU A 415 6.77 1.54 25.71
N ALA A 416 7.13 2.79 25.99
CA ALA A 416 7.04 3.36 27.34
C ALA A 416 5.59 3.50 27.83
N GLU A 417 4.62 3.62 26.92
CA GLU A 417 3.19 3.62 27.24
C GLU A 417 2.58 2.21 27.25
N VAL A 418 3.40 1.20 26.93
CA VAL A 418 3.07 -0.21 27.10
C VAL A 418 3.59 -0.64 28.46
N GLY A 419 2.68 -1.09 29.33
CA GLY A 419 3.01 -1.47 30.70
C GLY A 419 3.82 -2.76 30.78
N GLU A 420 3.43 -3.61 31.72
CA GLU A 420 4.04 -4.92 31.92
C GLU A 420 3.65 -5.90 30.79
N LEU A 421 4.63 -6.66 30.28
CA LEU A 421 4.50 -7.59 29.17
C LEU A 421 4.76 -9.03 29.61
N SER A 422 3.86 -9.94 29.21
CA SER A 422 4.10 -11.37 29.40
C SER A 422 5.33 -11.85 28.63
N ILE A 423 5.90 -12.98 29.06
CA ILE A 423 7.01 -13.65 28.36
C ILE A 423 6.63 -13.95 26.89
N GLU A 424 5.40 -14.42 26.65
CA GLU A 424 4.90 -14.73 25.30
C GLU A 424 4.83 -13.50 24.39
N GLU A 425 4.37 -12.35 24.91
CA GLU A 425 4.29 -11.10 24.13
C GLU A 425 5.69 -10.61 23.76
N GLN A 426 6.62 -10.65 24.72
CA GLN A 426 8.02 -10.30 24.49
C GLN A 426 8.67 -11.22 23.45
N GLN A 427 8.43 -12.54 23.52
CA GLN A 427 8.95 -13.51 22.56
C GLN A 427 8.35 -13.31 21.16
N THR A 428 7.06 -13.01 21.08
CA THR A 428 6.37 -12.69 19.82
C THR A 428 6.98 -11.45 19.18
N ALA A 429 7.17 -10.38 19.97
CA ALA A 429 7.81 -9.16 19.52
C ALA A 429 9.25 -9.40 19.06
N ALA A 430 10.04 -10.19 19.79
CA ALA A 430 11.41 -10.54 19.40
C ALA A 430 11.47 -11.33 18.08
N ASN A 431 10.59 -12.32 17.92
CA ASN A 431 10.50 -13.11 16.68
C ASN A 431 10.11 -12.27 15.47
N ALA A 432 9.13 -11.37 15.65
CA ALA A 432 8.69 -10.44 14.61
C ALA A 432 9.79 -9.42 14.25
N TYR A 433 10.47 -8.88 15.26
CA TYR A 433 11.60 -7.97 15.08
C TYR A 433 12.74 -8.64 14.30
N ALA A 434 13.14 -9.85 14.69
CA ALA A 434 14.15 -10.65 13.98
C ALA A 434 13.77 -10.84 12.50
N LEU A 435 12.49 -11.15 12.25
CA LEU A 435 11.99 -11.37 10.91
C LEU A 435 11.99 -10.09 10.08
N LEU A 436 11.53 -8.96 10.62
CA LEU A 436 11.56 -7.69 9.90
C LEU A 436 12.99 -7.23 9.62
N LEU A 437 13.93 -7.47 10.54
CA LEU A 437 15.34 -7.17 10.32
C LEU A 437 15.92 -8.04 9.19
N ASP A 438 15.62 -9.33 9.15
CA ASP A 438 15.96 -10.23 8.02
C ASP A 438 15.42 -9.70 6.69
N LEU A 439 14.13 -9.35 6.65
CA LEU A 439 13.48 -8.86 5.44
C LEU A 439 14.07 -7.54 4.97
N ASN A 440 14.38 -6.61 5.89
CA ASN A 440 14.99 -5.34 5.55
C ASN A 440 16.38 -5.53 4.93
N ILE A 441 17.23 -6.37 5.54
CA ILE A 441 18.56 -6.70 4.98
C ILE A 441 18.41 -7.32 3.58
N ARG A 442 17.50 -8.27 3.42
CA ARG A 442 17.24 -8.94 2.14
C ARG A 442 16.65 -7.99 1.08
N ALA A 443 15.90 -6.96 1.48
CA ALA A 443 15.39 -5.96 0.56
C ALA A 443 16.54 -5.17 -0.09
N TRP A 444 17.56 -4.77 0.68
CA TRP A 444 18.75 -4.11 0.15
C TRP A 444 19.58 -5.03 -0.75
N GLU A 445 19.82 -6.28 -0.32
CA GLU A 445 20.57 -7.24 -1.13
C GLU A 445 19.82 -7.64 -2.42
N GLN A 446 18.48 -7.65 -2.42
CA GLN A 446 17.70 -7.89 -3.64
C GLN A 446 17.87 -6.77 -4.66
N LEU A 447 17.95 -5.51 -4.22
CA LEU A 447 18.27 -4.39 -5.12
C LEU A 447 19.65 -4.57 -5.75
N HIS A 448 20.65 -5.01 -4.97
CA HIS A 448 21.96 -5.36 -5.51
C HIS A 448 21.84 -6.42 -6.61
N ASP A 449 21.17 -7.54 -6.33
CA ASP A 449 21.07 -8.64 -7.28
C ASP A 449 20.38 -8.19 -8.58
N PHE A 450 19.30 -7.42 -8.49
CA PHE A 450 18.58 -6.95 -9.67
C PHE A 450 19.38 -5.95 -10.51
N HIS A 451 20.02 -4.96 -9.90
CA HIS A 451 20.60 -3.85 -10.67
C HIS A 451 22.09 -4.01 -10.95
N ILE A 452 22.81 -4.80 -10.15
CA ILE A 452 24.25 -5.04 -10.32
C ILE A 452 24.49 -6.38 -11.02
N THR A 453 23.87 -7.45 -10.53
CA THR A 453 24.09 -8.79 -11.09
C THR A 453 23.28 -9.00 -12.38
N LEU A 454 21.99 -8.66 -12.37
CA LEU A 454 21.08 -8.85 -13.50
C LEU A 454 20.96 -7.63 -14.42
N GLN A 455 21.50 -6.47 -14.01
CA GLN A 455 21.48 -5.21 -14.77
C GLN A 455 20.05 -4.76 -15.18
N MET A 456 19.07 -5.02 -14.32
CA MET A 456 17.68 -4.62 -14.52
C MET A 456 17.53 -3.09 -14.42
N PRO A 457 16.57 -2.49 -15.16
CA PRO A 457 16.22 -1.07 -14.98
C PRO A 457 15.71 -0.81 -13.57
N ALA A 458 15.72 0.45 -13.13
CA ALA A 458 15.36 0.81 -11.75
C ALA A 458 13.89 0.52 -11.38
N ILE A 459 12.98 0.56 -12.35
CA ILE A 459 11.54 0.43 -12.16
C ILE A 459 10.88 -0.19 -13.43
N ASN A 460 9.56 -0.41 -13.38
CA ASN A 460 8.72 -0.99 -14.44
C ASN A 460 8.97 -2.49 -14.72
N HIS A 461 8.91 -3.31 -13.67
CA HIS A 461 9.07 -4.76 -13.78
C HIS A 461 7.76 -5.48 -14.15
N ARG A 462 7.92 -6.64 -14.80
CA ARG A 462 6.90 -7.70 -14.92
C ARG A 462 7.13 -8.75 -13.85
N MET A 463 6.10 -9.51 -13.50
CA MET A 463 6.25 -10.60 -12.51
C MET A 463 7.33 -11.61 -12.90
N LEU A 464 7.44 -11.92 -14.20
CA LEU A 464 8.47 -12.81 -14.75
C LEU A 464 9.88 -12.30 -14.48
N ASP A 465 10.12 -10.99 -14.49
CA ASP A 465 11.46 -10.41 -14.34
C ASP A 465 12.05 -10.67 -12.93
N TYR A 466 11.24 -11.04 -11.94
CA TYR A 466 11.70 -11.39 -10.59
C TYR A 466 12.03 -12.87 -10.39
N ILE A 467 11.62 -13.73 -11.32
CA ILE A 467 11.72 -15.19 -11.20
C ILE A 467 12.47 -15.87 -12.35
N ALA A 468 12.60 -15.19 -13.49
CA ALA A 468 13.52 -15.56 -14.57
C ALA A 468 14.98 -15.39 -14.13
#